data_AF-A0A967JZS4-F1
#
_entry.id   AF-A0A967JZS4-F1
#
_cell.length_a   1.000
_cell.length_b   1.000
_cell.length_c   1.000
_cell.angle_alpha   90.00
_cell.angle_beta   90.00
_cell.angle_gamma   90.00
#
_symmetry.space_group_name_H-M   'P 1'
#
loop_
_entity.id
_entity.type
_entity.pdbx_description
1 polymer ?
#
loop_
_entity_poly.entity_id
_entity_poly.type
_entity_poly.pdbx_seq_one_letter_code
_entity_poly.pdbx_strand_id
1 'polypeptide(L)' 'RLDDARRAVDAGCTAISVSNHGGNNLDGIPGAIRMLKPIADAVGHDVEVLLDGGVRRGSDVVKALCLGARAVMIGRAYLW' A
#
# COMPACT_ATOMS: atom_id res chain seq x y z
N ARG A 1 8.21 4.37 5.86
CA ARG A 1 9.11 5.32 5.14
C ARG A 1 9.68 4.60 3.92
N LEU A 2 10.36 5.29 3.00
CA LEU A 2 11.00 4.64 1.84
C LEU A 2 12.10 3.66 2.27
N ASP A 3 12.88 4.03 3.27
CA ASP A 3 13.95 3.18 3.80
C ASP A 3 13.40 1.89 4.42
N ASP A 4 12.21 1.93 5.02
CA ASP A 4 11.56 0.73 5.58
C ASP A 4 11.19 -0.27 4.48
N ALA A 5 10.83 0.22 3.28
CA ALA A 5 10.48 -0.65 2.17
C ALA A 5 11.71 -1.45 1.69
N ARG A 6 12.87 -0.79 1.54
CA ARG A 6 14.13 -1.47 1.19
C ARG A 6 14.57 -2.44 2.27
N ARG A 7 14.47 -2.04 3.55
CA ARG A 7 14.79 -2.92 4.68
C ARG A 7 13.90 -4.16 4.72
N ALA A 8 12.64 -4.05 4.30
CA ALA A 8 11.75 -5.22 4.18
C ALA A 8 12.21 -6.18 3.07
N VAL A 9 12.64 -5.65 1.92
CA VAL A 9 13.26 -6.44 0.85
C VAL A 9 14.53 -7.14 1.37
N ASP A 10 15.44 -6.40 2.02
CA ASP A 10 16.68 -6.94 2.59
C ASP A 10 16.43 -8.02 3.65
N ALA A 11 15.32 -7.91 4.38
CA ALA A 11 14.89 -8.90 5.37
C ALA A 11 14.26 -10.17 4.75
N GLY A 12 14.15 -10.25 3.42
CA GLY A 12 13.59 -11.40 2.71
C GLY A 12 12.06 -11.42 2.68
N CYS A 13 11.39 -10.29 2.92
CA CYS A 13 9.94 -10.22 2.70
C CYS A 13 9.62 -10.43 1.22
N THR A 14 8.54 -11.14 0.91
CA THR A 14 8.09 -11.39 -0.46
C THR A 14 7.05 -10.37 -0.94
N ALA A 15 6.45 -9.63 -0.01
CA ALA A 15 5.45 -8.61 -0.29
C ALA A 15 5.44 -7.50 0.78
N ILE A 16 4.98 -6.31 0.37
CA ILE A 16 4.81 -5.14 1.22
C ILE A 16 3.36 -4.64 1.09
N SER A 17 2.67 -4.49 2.22
CA SER A 17 1.39 -3.77 2.26
C SER A 17 1.60 -2.31 2.63
N VAL A 18 1.24 -1.41 1.71
CA VAL A 18 1.20 0.03 1.97
C VAL A 18 -0.11 0.35 2.69
N SER A 19 -0.01 0.66 3.98
CA SER A 19 -1.15 0.86 4.86
C SER A 19 -0.90 1.97 5.88
N ASN A 20 -1.97 2.68 6.24
CA ASN A 20 -2.04 3.52 7.43
C ASN A 20 -3.05 2.97 8.47
N HIS A 21 -3.34 1.67 8.38
CA HIS A 21 -4.29 0.96 9.23
C HIS A 21 -5.71 1.55 9.18
N GLY A 22 -6.13 2.04 8.01
CA GLY A 22 -7.44 2.68 7.84
C GLY A 22 -7.60 4.01 8.61
N GLY A 23 -6.48 4.65 8.94
CA GLY A 23 -6.43 5.88 9.74
C GLY A 23 -6.60 5.67 11.25
N ASN A 24 -6.41 4.44 11.74
CA ASN A 24 -6.70 4.10 13.15
C ASN A 24 -5.45 4.00 14.04
N ASN A 25 -4.24 4.21 13.51
CA ASN A 25 -2.99 4.08 14.28
C ASN A 25 -2.36 5.44 14.60
N LEU A 26 -1.81 6.11 13.59
CA LEU A 26 -1.18 7.42 13.74
C LEU A 26 -1.95 8.43 12.89
N ASP A 27 -2.50 9.46 13.53
CA ASP A 27 -3.22 10.53 12.86
C ASP A 27 -2.27 11.54 12.20
N GLY A 28 -2.76 12.29 11.21
CA GLY A 28 -2.00 13.33 10.51
C GLY A 28 -0.97 12.83 9.49
N ILE A 29 -0.86 11.51 9.27
CA ILE A 29 0.03 10.95 8.23
C ILE A 29 -0.65 10.96 6.85
N PRO A 30 0.13 10.93 5.75
CA PRO A 30 -0.43 10.86 4.40
C PRO A 30 -1.38 9.66 4.25
N GLY A 31 -2.45 9.83 3.46
CA GLY A 31 -3.28 8.71 3.05
C GLY A 31 -2.45 7.66 2.31
N ALA A 32 -2.72 6.38 2.56
CA ALA A 32 -1.89 5.26 2.07
C ALA A 32 -1.59 5.33 0.56
N ILE A 33 -2.57 5.69 -0.27
CA ILE A 33 -2.41 5.82 -1.72
C ILE A 33 -1.34 6.86 -2.14
N ARG A 34 -1.07 7.88 -1.32
CA ARG A 34 -0.01 8.87 -1.60
C ARG A 34 1.40 8.29 -1.43
N MET A 35 1.54 7.23 -0.62
CA MET A 35 2.82 6.56 -0.40
C MET A 35 3.03 5.37 -1.34
N LEU A 36 2.01 4.94 -2.06
CA LEU A 36 2.05 3.75 -2.92
C LEU A 36 3.11 3.86 -4.02
N LYS A 37 3.02 4.87 -4.88
CA LYS A 37 3.96 5.02 -6.02
C LYS A 37 5.41 5.20 -5.57
N PRO A 38 5.74 6.07 -4.58
CA PRO A 38 7.10 6.15 -4.07
C PRO A 38 7.65 4.82 -3.55
N ILE A 39 6.83 4.03 -2.83
CA ILE A 39 7.24 2.73 -2.30
C ILE A 39 7.44 1.73 -3.44
N ALA A 40 6.49 1.64 -4.38
CA ALA A 40 6.59 0.77 -5.54
C ALA A 40 7.85 1.07 -6.38
N ASP A 41 8.16 2.35 -6.59
CA ASP A 41 9.38 2.76 -7.30
C ASP A 41 10.66 2.40 -6.54
N ALA A 42 10.63 2.44 -5.21
CA ALA A 42 11.80 2.17 -4.39
C ALA A 42 12.17 0.69 -4.32
N VAL A 43 11.20 -0.21 -4.46
CA VAL A 43 11.39 -1.68 -4.41
C VAL A 43 11.30 -2.36 -5.77
N GLY A 44 10.86 -1.63 -6.80
CA GLY A 44 10.83 -2.11 -8.18
C GLY A 44 10.06 -3.43 -8.34
N HIS A 45 10.78 -4.46 -8.80
CA HIS A 45 10.22 -5.80 -9.05
C HIS A 45 10.69 -6.84 -8.04
N ASP A 46 11.38 -6.43 -6.97
CA ASP A 46 11.95 -7.36 -5.99
C ASP A 46 10.86 -8.03 -5.15
N VAL A 47 9.77 -7.32 -4.87
CA VAL A 47 8.65 -7.79 -4.03
C VAL A 47 7.31 -7.30 -4.56
N GLU A 48 6.23 -8.04 -4.25
CA GLU A 48 4.89 -7.57 -4.56
C GLU A 48 4.47 -6.41 -3.65
N VAL A 49 3.89 -5.35 -4.22
CA VAL A 49 3.36 -4.22 -3.44
C VAL A 49 1.84 -4.28 -3.42
N LEU A 50 1.23 -4.28 -2.23
CA LEU A 50 -0.21 -4.25 -2.04
C LEU A 50 -0.61 -2.92 -1.40
N LEU A 51 -1.89 -2.55 -1.51
CA LEU A 51 -2.47 -1.36 -0.89
C LEU A 51 -3.71 -1.71 -0.06
N ASP A 52 -3.88 -1.10 1.10
CA ASP A 52 -5.18 -0.97 1.76
C ASP A 52 -5.49 0.49 2.15
N GLY A 53 -6.66 0.69 2.77
CA GLY A 53 -7.07 1.99 3.30
C GLY A 53 -7.86 2.82 2.28
N GLY A 54 -9.17 2.93 2.52
CA GLY A 54 -10.03 3.86 1.77
C GLY A 54 -10.51 3.40 0.39
N VAL A 55 -10.16 2.19 -0.07
CA VAL A 55 -10.68 1.62 -1.34
C VAL A 55 -12.18 1.36 -1.23
N ARG A 56 -13.00 2.03 -2.06
CA ARG A 56 -14.48 1.92 -2.00
C ARG A 56 -15.15 1.74 -3.36
N ARG A 57 -14.46 2.05 -4.45
CA ARG A 57 -14.99 1.93 -5.82
C ARG A 57 -13.99 1.17 -6.70
N GLY A 58 -14.48 0.58 -7.78
CA GLY A 58 -13.62 -0.05 -8.80
C GLY A 58 -12.57 0.93 -9.36
N SER A 59 -12.90 2.21 -9.47
CA SER A 59 -11.95 3.24 -9.90
C SER A 59 -10.80 3.46 -8.90
N ASP A 60 -11.00 3.23 -7.60
CA ASP A 60 -9.91 3.28 -6.62
C ASP A 60 -8.96 2.11 -6.82
N VAL A 61 -9.50 0.92 -7.12
CA VAL A 61 -8.71 -0.27 -7.46
C VAL A 61 -7.84 0.02 -8.68
N VAL A 62 -8.43 0.52 -9.77
CA VAL A 62 -7.71 0.82 -11.01
C VAL A 62 -6.59 1.84 -10.76
N LYS A 63 -6.86 2.90 -9.99
CA LYS A 63 -5.83 3.90 -9.64
C LYS A 63 -4.68 3.28 -8.84
N ALA A 64 -4.97 2.41 -7.87
CA ALA A 64 -3.94 1.72 -7.11
C ALA A 64 -3.05 0.85 -8.01
N LEU A 65 -3.65 0.07 -8.91
CA LEU A 65 -2.91 -0.75 -9.87
C LEU A 65 -2.01 0.11 -10.77
N CYS A 66 -2.53 1.22 -11.31
CA CYS A 66 -1.73 2.17 -12.10
C CYS A 66 -0.57 2.81 -11.33
N LEU A 67 -0.66 2.86 -9.99
CA LEU A 67 0.38 3.40 -9.12
C LEU A 67 1.38 2.33 -8.63
N GLY A 68 1.26 1.08 -9.10
CA GLY A 68 2.22 0.02 -8.82
C GLY A 68 1.75 -1.02 -7.80
N ALA A 69 0.48 -0.99 -7.37
CA ALA A 69 -0.06 -2.09 -6.58
C ALA A 69 -0.28 -3.33 -7.45
N ARG A 70 0.05 -4.51 -6.93
CA ARG A 70 -0.32 -5.82 -7.45
C ARG A 70 -1.78 -6.14 -7.15
N ALA A 71 -2.25 -5.78 -5.96
CA ALA A 71 -3.59 -5.99 -5.48
C ALA A 71 -3.98 -4.95 -4.43
N VAL A 72 -5.27 -4.83 -4.17
CA VAL A 72 -5.81 -4.03 -3.07
C VAL A 72 -6.50 -4.94 -2.05
N MET A 73 -6.37 -4.61 -0.77
CA MET A 73 -7.04 -5.29 0.33
C MET A 73 -8.20 -4.44 0.86
N ILE A 74 -9.24 -5.11 1.35
CA ILE A 74 -10.43 -4.47 1.91
C ILE A 74 -10.50 -4.71 3.42
N GLY A 75 -10.58 -3.61 4.18
CA GLY A 75 -10.90 -3.62 5.61
C GLY A 75 -12.40 -3.38 5.80
N ARG A 76 -12.79 -2.26 6.42
CA ARG A 76 -14.20 -1.92 6.74
C ARG A 76 -15.25 -2.20 5.65
N ALA A 77 -14.92 -2.18 4.36
CA ALA A 77 -15.89 -2.38 3.29
C ALA A 77 -16.56 -3.77 3.29
N TYR A 78 -15.95 -4.81 3.87
CA TYR A 78 -16.61 -6.12 3.96
C TYR A 78 -17.53 -6.25 5.19
N LEU A 79 -17.42 -5.33 6.15
CA LEU A 79 -18.16 -5.37 7.42
C LEU A 79 -19.53 -4.68 7.34
N TRP A 80 -19.79 -3.93 6.26
CA TRP A 80 -21.02 -3.17 6.04
C TRP A 80 -21.62 -3.49 4.68
#